data_AF-A0A3N7ZM71-F1
#
_entry.id   AF-A0A3N7ZM71-F1
#
_cell.length_a   1.000
_cell.length_b   1.000
_cell.length_c   1.000
_cell.angle_alpha   90.00
_cell.angle_beta   90.00
_cell.angle_gamma   90.00
#
_symmetry.space_group_name_H-M   'P 1'
#
loop_
_entity.id
_entity.type
_entity.pdbx_description
1 polymer ?
#
loop_
_entity_poly.entity_id
_entity_poly.type
_entity_poly.pdbx_seq_one_letter_code
_entity_poly.pdbx_strand_id
1 'polypeptide(L)'
;MNENEIDYGFVKDQLLLLLEAYGGKLGQETVDAVRHFIGHDEYEMAYEGLFIDLMDIGFDPNEINVDIYRKIGEDLNLNEESVFDEGFWEKFEGYLNKWKVR
;
A
#
# COMPACT_ATOMS: atom_id res chain seq x y z
N MET A 1 -5.92 -26.27 8.15
CA MET A 1 -5.88 -24.95 7.50
C MET A 1 -4.60 -24.32 8.00
N ASN A 2 -3.64 -24.05 7.12
CA ASN A 2 -2.39 -23.43 7.54
C ASN A 2 -2.70 -21.99 7.93
N GLU A 3 -2.37 -21.59 9.15
CA GLU A 3 -2.60 -20.23 9.67
C GLU A 3 -1.62 -19.19 9.06
N ASN A 4 -0.86 -19.56 8.02
CA ASN A 4 0.27 -18.78 7.47
C ASN A 4 0.19 -18.58 5.95
N GLU A 5 -0.98 -18.72 5.32
CA GLU A 5 -1.13 -18.45 3.88
C GLU A 5 -1.70 -17.05 3.69
N ILE A 6 -0.96 -16.19 2.98
CA ILE A 6 -1.39 -14.83 2.63
C ILE A 6 -2.64 -14.95 1.78
N ASP A 7 -3.72 -14.28 2.19
CA ASP A 7 -4.94 -14.18 1.37
C ASP A 7 -4.75 -13.10 0.30
N TYR A 8 -4.11 -13.49 -0.81
CA TYR A 8 -3.87 -12.58 -1.94
C TYR A 8 -5.17 -12.06 -2.57
N GLY A 9 -6.30 -12.76 -2.41
CA GLY A 9 -7.61 -12.24 -2.82
C GLY A 9 -8.01 -11.03 -1.99
N PHE A 10 -7.87 -11.13 -0.66
CA PHE A 10 -8.07 -10.01 0.24
C PHE A 10 -7.11 -8.85 -0.04
N VAL A 11 -5.81 -9.12 -0.23
CA VAL A 11 -4.79 -8.09 -0.54
C VAL A 11 -5.19 -7.33 -1.82
N LYS A 12 -5.50 -8.07 -2.89
CA LYS A 12 -5.96 -7.50 -4.16
C LYS A 12 -7.16 -6.58 -3.97
N ASP A 13 -8.19 -7.07 -3.28
CA ASP A 13 -9.43 -6.31 -3.10
C ASP A 13 -9.18 -5.02 -2.31
N GLN A 14 -8.34 -5.06 -1.27
CA GLN A 14 -8.01 -3.87 -0.48
C GLN A 14 -7.18 -2.85 -1.27
N LEU A 15 -6.24 -3.30 -2.11
CA LEU A 15 -5.44 -2.42 -2.95
C LEU A 15 -6.29 -1.76 -4.04
N LEU A 16 -7.19 -2.51 -4.70
CA LEU A 16 -8.10 -1.97 -5.70
C LEU A 16 -9.08 -0.96 -5.07
N LEU A 17 -9.63 -1.27 -3.89
CA LEU A 17 -10.53 -0.35 -3.17
C LEU A 17 -9.82 0.96 -2.82
N LEU A 18 -8.57 0.90 -2.36
CA LEU A 18 -7.78 2.09 -2.06
C LEU A 18 -7.47 2.89 -3.33
N LEU A 19 -7.09 2.19 -4.40
CA LEU A 19 -6.80 2.81 -5.69
C LEU A 19 -8.03 3.50 -6.29
N GLU A 20 -9.23 2.92 -6.14
CA GLU A 20 -10.48 3.56 -6.56
C GLU A 20 -10.80 4.82 -5.74
N ALA A 21 -10.59 4.77 -4.42
CA ALA A 21 -10.85 5.90 -3.53
C ALA A 21 -9.92 7.10 -3.84
N TYR A 22 -8.67 6.83 -4.21
CA TYR A 22 -7.66 7.86 -4.47
C TYR A 22 -7.37 8.10 -5.95
N GLY A 23 -7.92 7.32 -6.87
CA GLY A 23 -7.58 7.36 -8.29
C GLY A 23 -7.84 8.70 -8.97
N GLY A 24 -8.76 9.52 -8.45
CA GLY A 24 -8.98 10.89 -8.94
C GLY A 24 -7.95 11.91 -8.44
N LYS A 25 -7.19 11.59 -7.39
CA LYS A 25 -6.09 12.39 -6.83
C LYS A 25 -4.72 11.87 -7.30
N LEU A 26 -4.63 10.57 -7.59
CA LEU A 26 -3.45 9.94 -8.17
C LEU A 26 -3.37 10.21 -9.67
N GLY A 27 -2.15 10.19 -10.23
CA GLY A 27 -1.95 10.29 -11.66
C GLY A 27 -2.44 9.04 -12.39
N GLN A 28 -2.85 9.18 -13.66
CA GLN A 28 -3.24 8.04 -14.49
C GLN A 28 -2.11 7.00 -14.61
N GLU A 29 -0.86 7.45 -14.66
CA GLU A 29 0.33 6.61 -14.69
C GLU A 29 0.41 5.69 -13.46
N THR A 30 0.24 6.24 -12.25
CA THR A 30 0.15 5.45 -11.00
C THR A 30 -0.97 4.42 -11.07
N VAL A 31 -2.16 4.83 -11.51
CA VAL A 31 -3.34 3.93 -11.58
C VAL A 31 -3.09 2.76 -12.52
N ASP A 32 -2.50 3.02 -13.68
CA ASP A 32 -2.20 2.00 -14.67
C ASP A 32 -1.08 1.07 -14.19
N ALA A 33 -0.04 1.61 -13.56
CA ALA A 33 1.05 0.83 -12.99
C ALA A 33 0.57 -0.12 -11.87
N VAL A 34 -0.19 0.39 -10.89
CA VAL A 34 -0.71 -0.44 -9.79
C VAL A 34 -1.63 -1.54 -10.32
N ARG A 35 -2.51 -1.23 -11.29
CA ARG A 35 -3.36 -2.24 -11.92
C ARG A 35 -2.56 -3.28 -12.70
N HIS A 36 -1.48 -2.87 -13.35
CA HIS A 36 -0.58 -3.78 -14.04
C HIS A 36 0.06 -4.77 -13.07
N PHE A 37 0.66 -4.28 -11.99
CA PHE A 37 1.26 -5.14 -10.95
C PHE A 37 0.26 -6.11 -10.32
N ILE A 38 -0.95 -5.63 -9.97
CA ILE A 38 -2.04 -6.50 -9.47
C ILE A 38 -2.44 -7.56 -10.51
N GLY A 39 -2.42 -7.22 -11.80
CA GLY A 39 -2.72 -8.15 -12.89
C GLY A 39 -1.65 -9.23 -13.09
N HIS A 40 -0.45 -9.03 -12.54
CA HIS A 40 0.69 -9.93 -12.59
C HIS A 40 0.99 -10.63 -11.25
N ASP A 41 0.10 -10.49 -10.26
CA ASP A 41 0.28 -11.00 -8.89
C ASP A 41 1.54 -10.42 -8.18
N GLU A 42 2.01 -9.25 -8.62
CA GLU A 42 3.15 -8.52 -8.04
C GLU A 42 2.66 -7.58 -6.93
N TYR A 43 2.14 -8.16 -5.84
CA TYR A 43 1.44 -7.42 -4.79
C TYR A 43 2.35 -6.49 -3.98
N GLU A 44 3.60 -6.87 -3.78
CA GLU A 44 4.64 -6.07 -3.13
C GLU A 44 4.86 -4.76 -3.90
N MET A 45 5.00 -4.86 -5.22
CA MET A 45 5.16 -3.70 -6.11
C MET A 45 3.89 -2.85 -6.13
N ALA A 46 2.72 -3.48 -6.25
CA ALA A 46 1.44 -2.76 -6.24
C ALA A 46 1.25 -1.97 -4.94
N TYR A 47 1.54 -2.58 -3.79
CA TYR A 47 1.40 -1.94 -2.48
C TYR A 47 2.40 -0.81 -2.31
N GLU A 48 3.68 -1.08 -2.52
CA GLU A 48 4.74 -0.10 -2.26
C GLU A 48 4.61 1.12 -3.16
N GLY A 49 4.41 0.90 -4.47
CA GLY A 49 4.22 1.99 -5.42
C GLY A 49 3.00 2.85 -5.07
N LEU A 50 1.88 2.23 -4.71
CA LEU A 50 0.68 2.94 -4.30
C LEU A 50 0.91 3.81 -3.06
N PHE A 51 1.57 3.28 -2.03
CA PHE A 51 1.79 4.03 -0.79
C PHE A 51 2.86 5.12 -0.92
N ILE A 52 3.87 4.94 -1.76
CA ILE A 52 4.80 6.02 -2.13
C ILE A 52 4.00 7.20 -2.72
N ASP A 53 3.19 6.93 -3.75
CA ASP A 53 2.42 7.98 -4.42
C ASP A 53 1.35 8.60 -3.51
N LEU A 54 0.70 7.81 -2.64
CA LEU A 54 -0.25 8.32 -1.65
C LEU A 54 0.42 9.28 -0.65
N MET A 55 1.60 8.91 -0.13
CA MET A 55 2.36 9.76 0.78
C MET A 55 2.77 11.07 0.11
N ASP A 56 3.17 11.02 -1.16
CA ASP A 56 3.56 12.18 -1.95
C ASP A 56 2.41 13.16 -2.19
N ILE A 57 1.19 12.67 -2.45
CA ILE A 57 -0.01 13.53 -2.54
C ILE A 57 -0.58 13.94 -1.18
N GLY A 58 0.00 13.46 -0.08
CA GLY A 58 -0.39 13.88 1.25
C GLY A 58 -1.71 13.28 1.74
N PHE A 59 -2.01 12.01 1.46
CA PHE A 59 -3.25 11.36 1.90
C PHE A 59 -3.47 11.45 3.43
N ASP A 60 -4.74 11.51 3.87
CA ASP A 60 -5.06 11.51 5.31
C ASP A 60 -5.24 10.07 5.79
N PRO A 61 -4.37 9.56 6.70
CA PRO A 61 -4.50 8.21 7.23
C PRO A 61 -5.80 7.96 8.00
N ASN A 62 -6.51 8.99 8.45
CA ASN A 62 -7.81 8.84 9.11
C ASN A 62 -8.94 8.51 8.13
N GLU A 63 -8.74 8.70 6.82
CA GLU A 63 -9.72 8.35 5.78
C GLU A 63 -9.70 6.86 5.42
N ILE A 64 -8.73 6.08 5.94
CA ILE A 64 -8.56 4.65 5.63
C ILE A 64 -8.34 3.83 6.89
N ASN A 65 -8.52 2.51 6.79
CA ASN A 65 -8.17 1.60 7.88
C ASN A 65 -6.67 1.25 7.83
N VAL A 66 -5.85 2.13 8.40
CA VAL A 66 -4.38 1.99 8.41
C VAL A 66 -3.91 0.65 8.99
N ASP A 67 -4.59 0.12 10.00
CA ASP A 67 -4.19 -1.15 10.62
C ASP A 67 -4.31 -2.33 9.65
N ILE A 68 -5.30 -2.30 8.75
CA ILE A 68 -5.41 -3.30 7.67
C ILE A 68 -4.24 -3.16 6.71
N TYR A 69 -3.93 -1.96 6.23
CA TYR A 69 -2.87 -1.77 5.25
C TYR A 69 -1.48 -2.05 5.83
N ARG A 70 -1.22 -1.65 7.08
CA ARG A 70 0.00 -2.06 7.79
C ARG A 70 0.13 -3.58 7.83
N LYS A 71 -0.93 -4.29 8.22
CA LYS A 71 -0.90 -5.75 8.25
C LYS A 71 -0.63 -6.34 6.86
N ILE A 72 -1.25 -5.80 5.80
CA ILE A 72 -0.98 -6.24 4.43
C ILE A 72 0.50 -6.04 4.08
N GLY A 73 1.08 -4.89 4.40
CA GLY A 73 2.50 -4.63 4.15
C GLY A 73 3.43 -5.60 4.89
N GLU A 74 3.08 -5.95 6.14
CA GLU A 74 3.79 -6.96 6.93
C GLU A 74 3.62 -8.38 6.35
N ASP A 75 2.40 -8.76 5.96
CA ASP A 75 2.10 -10.04 5.31
C ASP A 75 2.86 -10.17 3.98
N LEU A 76 3.08 -9.06 3.27
CA LEU A 76 3.90 -8.96 2.05
C LEU A 76 5.41 -8.81 2.32
N ASN A 77 5.85 -8.89 3.59
CA ASN A 77 7.25 -8.77 4.02
C ASN A 77 7.93 -7.43 3.66
N LEU A 78 7.15 -6.39 3.34
CA LEU A 78 7.68 -5.06 2.96
C LEU A 78 8.32 -4.32 4.14
N ASN A 79 8.07 -4.75 5.37
CA ASN A 79 8.74 -4.28 6.57
C ASN A 79 10.21 -4.70 6.67
N GLU A 80 10.60 -5.76 5.96
CA GLU A 80 11.98 -6.26 5.91
C GLU A 80 12.61 -6.03 4.53
N GLU A 81 11.86 -6.24 3.46
CA GLU A 81 12.36 -6.17 2.08
C GLU A 81 11.47 -5.26 1.21
N SER A 82 11.92 -4.02 1.00
CA SER A 82 11.29 -3.09 0.06
C SER A 82 11.77 -3.33 -1.38
N VAL A 83 10.93 -3.02 -2.36
CA VAL A 83 11.13 -3.28 -3.80
C VAL A 83 11.60 -2.05 -4.57
N PHE A 84 11.02 -0.88 -4.31
CA PHE A 84 11.31 0.36 -5.05
C PHE A 84 12.17 1.35 -4.27
N ASP A 85 11.93 1.46 -2.96
CA ASP A 85 12.60 2.40 -2.07
C ASP A 85 13.11 1.65 -0.84
N GLU A 86 14.43 1.53 -0.69
CA GLU A 86 15.08 0.80 0.42
C GLU A 86 14.64 1.29 1.82
N GLY A 87 14.12 2.51 1.94
CA GLY A 87 13.61 3.07 3.19
C GLY A 87 12.08 3.17 3.25
N PHE A 88 11.36 2.47 2.37
CA PHE A 88 9.92 2.58 2.23
C PHE A 88 9.20 2.38 3.56
N TRP A 89 9.47 1.29 4.27
CA TRP A 89 8.73 0.97 5.50
C TRP A 89 8.91 2.03 6.59
N GLU A 90 10.15 2.49 6.79
CA GLU A 90 10.44 3.56 7.75
C GLU A 90 9.74 4.87 7.38
N LYS A 91 9.70 5.20 6.07
CA LYS A 91 8.99 6.38 5.56
C LYS A 91 7.48 6.25 5.78
N PHE A 92 6.91 5.09 5.51
CA PHE A 92 5.50 4.78 5.73
C PHE A 92 5.11 4.93 7.21
N GLU A 93 5.83 4.27 8.13
CA GLU A 93 5.58 4.41 9.56
C GLU A 93 5.81 5.86 10.06
N GLY A 94 6.87 6.51 9.57
CA GLY A 94 7.16 7.91 9.86
C GLY A 94 6.04 8.85 9.40
N TYR A 95 5.44 8.56 8.25
CA TYR A 95 4.30 9.30 7.71
C TYR A 95 3.08 9.14 8.62
N LEU A 96 2.71 7.91 8.96
CA LEU A 96 1.56 7.62 9.83
C LEU A 96 1.71 8.25 11.22
N ASN A 97 2.92 8.20 11.80
CA ASN A 97 3.19 8.77 13.12
C ASN A 97 3.06 10.29 13.15
N LYS A 98 3.37 11.00 12.06
CA LYS A 98 3.15 12.46 11.97
C LYS A 98 1.67 12.83 12.07
N TRP A 99 0.77 11.97 11.58
CA TRP A 99 -0.67 12.19 11.64
C TRP A 99 -1.29 11.88 12.99
N LYS A 100 -0.69 10.97 13.78
CA LYS A 100 -1.14 10.70 15.17
C LYS A 100 -0.90 11.86 16.14
N VAL A 101 0.00 12.78 15.79
CA VAL A 101 0.41 13.92 16.64
C VAL A 101 -0.27 15.23 16.22
N ARG A 102 -1.06 15.23 15.15
CA ARG A 102 -1.89 16.36 14.70
C ARG A 102 -3.21 16.39 15.44
#